data_AF-A0A953A0B7-F1
#
_entry.id   AF-A0A953A0B7-F1
#
_cell.length_a   1.000
_cell.length_b   1.000
_cell.length_c   1.000
_cell.angle_alpha   90.00
_cell.angle_beta   90.00
_cell.angle_gamma   90.00
#
_symmetry.space_group_name_H-M   'P 1'
#
loop_
_entity.id
_entity.type
_entity.pdbx_description
1 polymer ?
#
loop_
_entity_poly.entity_id
_entity_poly.type
_entity_poly.pdbx_seq_one_letter_code
_entity_poly.pdbx_strand_id
1 'polypeptide(L)'
;MGLLSRFTTLIKVKVNRLLGAAEDPRETLDYSYERQLEMLQQVKRGVVEVATSKRRLELQKAKLQESVNRLNDQARQAVAVGRDDLARAALERRAMIQQQLADLDQQAAQLDQEQAKLEQAETRLRMKIESFRTRKEVVKAQYSAAEAQVRIGEAVTGLSEELADVGLALDRAQEKTEQLQARAGAIDELIASGALEDFTTSGRDAIDRELAQITVRESVDAELAALKAELGAPEQPKTLPEGGQQ
;
A
#
# COMPACT_ATOMS: atom_id res chain seq x y z
N MET A 1 -30.46 40.57 11.63
CA MET A 1 -29.13 40.07 11.20
C MET A 1 -28.60 39.11 12.26
N GLY A 2 -29.11 37.88 12.28
CA GLY A 2 -29.05 36.97 13.43
C GLY A 2 -27.86 36.02 13.45
N LEU A 3 -27.45 35.66 14.67
CA LEU A 3 -26.37 34.74 15.05
C LEU A 3 -26.41 33.37 14.33
N LEU A 4 -27.57 32.97 13.81
CA LEU A 4 -27.79 31.73 13.06
C LEU A 4 -27.12 31.72 11.67
N SER A 5 -26.90 32.88 11.02
CA SER A 5 -26.20 32.91 9.73
C SER A 5 -24.68 32.71 9.88
N ARG A 6 -24.14 33.01 11.07
CA ARG A 6 -22.73 32.75 11.39
C ARG A 6 -22.49 31.28 11.72
N PHE A 7 -23.49 30.57 12.27
CA PHE A 7 -23.40 29.13 12.53
C PHE A 7 -23.36 28.29 11.26
N THR A 8 -24.12 28.67 10.23
CA THR A 8 -24.13 27.98 8.93
C THR A 8 -22.89 28.29 8.09
N THR A 9 -22.27 29.45 8.27
CA THR A 9 -21.01 29.80 7.59
C THR A 9 -19.81 29.04 8.16
N LEU A 10 -19.83 28.66 9.44
CA LEU A 10 -18.78 27.83 10.05
C LEU A 10 -18.82 26.36 9.60
N ILE A 11 -19.95 25.89 9.07
CA ILE A 11 -20.06 24.53 8.53
C ILE A 11 -19.46 24.45 7.12
N LYS A 12 -19.63 25.49 6.29
CA LYS A 12 -19.09 25.50 4.91
C LYS A 12 -17.57 25.59 4.80
N VAL A 13 -16.88 26.11 5.81
CA VAL A 13 -15.39 26.21 5.79
C VAL A 13 -14.72 24.89 6.22
N LYS A 14 -15.43 23.99 6.91
CA LYS A 14 -14.90 22.67 7.29
C LYS A 14 -15.04 21.61 6.20
N VAL A 15 -15.91 21.80 5.20
CA VAL A 15 -16.08 20.83 4.11
C VAL A 15 -14.88 20.81 3.16
N ASN A 16 -14.19 21.94 2.97
CA ASN A 16 -12.94 21.96 2.17
C ASN A 16 -11.72 21.37 2.91
N ARG A 17 -11.80 21.13 4.23
CA ARG A 17 -10.77 20.37 4.98
C ARG A 17 -11.12 18.89 5.15
N LEU A 18 -12.39 18.51 4.93
CA LEU A 18 -12.85 17.12 5.03
C LEU A 18 -12.74 16.33 3.71
N LEU A 19 -12.35 16.99 2.62
CA LEU A 19 -11.99 16.32 1.35
C LEU A 19 -10.58 15.74 1.36
N GLY A 20 -9.72 16.12 2.32
CA GLY A 20 -8.45 15.44 2.60
C GLY A 20 -8.55 14.40 3.72
N ALA A 21 -9.34 14.68 4.76
CA ALA A 21 -9.43 13.88 5.98
C ALA A 21 -10.40 12.68 5.92
N ALA A 22 -10.46 12.00 4.78
CA ALA A 22 -10.78 10.57 4.71
C ALA A 22 -9.46 9.77 4.90
N GLU A 23 -8.64 10.19 5.88
CA GLU A 23 -7.18 10.19 5.79
C GLU A 23 -6.51 8.82 5.97
N ASP A 24 -7.11 7.88 6.69
CA ASP A 24 -6.65 6.49 6.71
C ASP A 24 -7.77 5.54 7.19
N PRO A 25 -8.23 4.58 6.37
CA PRO A 25 -9.20 3.58 6.80
C PRO A 25 -8.68 2.74 7.98
N ARG A 26 -7.36 2.63 8.18
CA ARG A 26 -6.75 1.94 9.33
C ARG A 26 -7.17 2.56 10.66
N GLU A 27 -7.08 3.89 10.78
CA GLU A 27 -7.42 4.62 12.02
C GLU A 27 -8.91 4.54 12.34
N THR A 28 -9.76 4.67 11.32
CA THR A 28 -11.22 4.59 11.49
C THR A 28 -11.65 3.20 11.99
N LEU A 29 -10.99 2.14 11.49
CA LEU A 29 -11.26 0.78 11.95
C LEU A 29 -10.72 0.52 13.36
N ASP A 30 -9.56 1.08 13.71
CA ASP A 30 -9.01 0.99 15.07
C ASP A 30 -9.94 1.69 16.08
N TYR A 31 -10.37 2.91 15.80
CA TYR A 31 -11.37 3.64 16.62
C TYR A 31 -12.68 2.84 16.76
N SER A 32 -13.19 2.29 15.66
CA SER A 32 -14.41 1.49 15.68
C SER A 32 -14.27 0.22 16.54
N TYR A 33 -13.10 -0.40 16.52
CA TYR A 33 -12.80 -1.57 17.35
C TYR A 33 -12.78 -1.20 18.84
N GLU A 34 -12.10 -0.11 19.20
CA GLU A 34 -12.06 0.41 20.57
C GLU A 34 -13.47 0.71 21.10
N ARG A 35 -14.29 1.39 20.28
CA ARG A 35 -15.68 1.68 20.65
C ARG A 35 -16.51 0.42 20.88
N GLN A 36 -16.27 -0.64 20.12
CA GLN A 36 -16.93 -1.92 20.35
C GLN A 36 -16.47 -2.58 21.65
N LEU A 37 -15.19 -2.49 22.01
CA LEU A 37 -14.68 -2.99 23.29
C LEU A 37 -15.29 -2.23 24.48
N GLU A 38 -15.45 -0.91 24.38
CA GLU A 38 -16.14 -0.10 25.38
C GLU A 38 -17.60 -0.56 25.55
N MET A 39 -18.32 -0.76 24.44
CA MET A 39 -19.70 -1.27 24.49
C MET A 39 -19.76 -2.65 25.14
N LEU A 40 -18.81 -3.55 24.84
CA LEU A 40 -18.73 -4.85 25.50
C LEU A 40 -18.52 -4.72 27.01
N GLN A 41 -17.66 -3.79 27.44
CA GLN A 41 -17.44 -3.53 28.85
C GLN A 41 -18.70 -2.96 29.53
N GLN A 42 -19.45 -2.09 28.85
CA GLN A 42 -20.73 -1.57 29.35
C GLN A 42 -21.76 -2.68 29.53
N VAL A 43 -21.90 -3.58 28.55
CA VAL A 43 -22.82 -4.73 28.66
C VAL A 43 -22.42 -5.63 29.84
N LYS A 44 -21.12 -5.93 29.99
CA LYS A 44 -20.61 -6.70 31.13
C LYS A 44 -20.94 -6.05 32.48
N ARG A 45 -20.78 -4.72 32.59
CA ARG A 45 -21.18 -3.99 33.80
C ARG A 45 -22.68 -4.11 34.07
N GLY A 46 -23.51 -3.97 33.03
CA GLY A 46 -24.96 -4.16 33.13
C GLY A 46 -25.35 -5.56 33.63
N VAL A 47 -24.70 -6.62 33.12
CA VAL A 47 -24.91 -8.00 33.62
C VAL A 47 -24.61 -8.10 35.13
N VAL A 48 -23.48 -7.53 35.57
CA VAL A 48 -23.07 -7.53 36.98
C VAL A 48 -24.05 -6.74 37.85
N GLU A 49 -24.54 -5.59 37.39
CA GLU A 49 -25.52 -4.77 38.11
C GLU A 49 -26.85 -5.51 38.30
N VAL A 50 -27.34 -6.19 37.25
CA VAL A 50 -28.55 -7.02 37.32
C VAL A 50 -28.34 -8.21 38.26
N ALA A 51 -27.22 -8.92 38.15
CA ALA A 51 -26.89 -10.03 39.05
C ALA A 51 -26.79 -9.59 40.52
N THR A 52 -26.22 -8.41 40.77
CA THR A 52 -26.14 -7.81 42.11
C THR A 52 -27.53 -7.47 42.66
N SER A 53 -28.39 -6.91 41.80
CA SER A 53 -29.76 -6.55 42.16
C SER A 53 -30.60 -7.78 42.48
N LYS A 54 -30.48 -8.84 41.66
CA LYS A 54 -31.06 -10.16 41.92
C LYS A 54 -30.59 -10.70 43.28
N ARG A 55 -29.27 -10.68 43.54
CA ARG A 55 -28.72 -11.20 44.80
C ARG A 55 -29.26 -10.46 46.02
N ARG A 56 -29.40 -9.13 45.93
CA ARG A 56 -30.01 -8.31 46.99
C ARG A 56 -31.46 -8.71 47.24
N LEU A 57 -32.21 -8.97 46.18
CA LEU A 57 -33.61 -9.37 46.25
C LEU A 57 -33.77 -10.76 46.88
N GLU A 58 -32.89 -11.71 46.54
CA GLU A 58 -32.83 -13.02 47.21
C GLU A 58 -32.56 -12.91 48.72
N LEU A 59 -31.64 -12.03 49.12
CA LEU A 59 -31.35 -11.80 50.55
C LEU A 59 -32.56 -11.20 51.28
N GLN A 60 -33.32 -10.33 50.61
CA GLN A 60 -34.56 -9.77 51.17
C GLN A 60 -35.64 -10.86 51.30
N LYS A 61 -35.81 -11.71 50.29
CA LYS A 61 -36.70 -12.87 50.34
C LYS A 61 -36.35 -13.80 51.49
N ALA A 62 -35.07 -14.11 51.70
CA ALA A 62 -34.62 -14.96 52.79
C ALA A 62 -35.04 -14.41 54.17
N LYS A 63 -34.91 -13.09 54.40
CA LYS A 63 -35.34 -12.43 55.65
C LYS A 63 -36.85 -12.47 55.86
N LEU A 64 -37.63 -12.26 54.80
CA LEU A 64 -39.09 -12.36 54.86
C LEU A 64 -39.54 -13.80 55.10
N GLN A 65 -38.87 -14.78 54.49
CA GLN A 65 -39.15 -16.19 54.72
C GLN A 65 -38.90 -16.60 56.16
N GLU A 66 -37.83 -16.09 56.78
CA GLU A 66 -37.59 -16.30 58.21
C GLU A 66 -38.70 -15.68 59.06
N SER A 67 -39.20 -14.50 58.69
CA SER A 67 -40.32 -13.85 59.37
C SER A 67 -41.63 -14.66 59.26
N VAL A 68 -41.88 -15.25 58.09
CA VAL A 68 -43.01 -16.18 57.87
C VAL A 68 -42.91 -17.38 58.78
N ASN A 69 -41.72 -17.99 58.90
CA ASN A 69 -41.49 -19.14 59.75
C ASN A 69 -41.73 -18.78 61.23
N ARG A 70 -41.18 -17.66 61.70
CA ARG A 70 -41.39 -17.17 63.07
C ARG A 70 -42.86 -16.92 63.39
N LEU A 71 -43.60 -16.27 62.48
CA LEU A 71 -45.04 -16.03 62.66
C LEU A 71 -45.84 -17.34 62.66
N ASN A 72 -45.41 -18.34 61.88
CA ASN A 72 -46.01 -19.66 61.89
C ASN A 72 -45.81 -20.37 63.24
N ASP A 73 -44.61 -20.29 63.81
CA ASP A 73 -44.30 -20.86 65.12
C ASP A 73 -45.08 -20.15 66.24
N GLN A 74 -45.16 -18.81 66.19
CA GLN A 74 -45.97 -18.01 67.12
C GLN A 74 -47.45 -18.39 67.04
N ALA A 75 -48.00 -18.56 65.83
CA ALA A 75 -49.39 -18.98 65.66
C ALA A 75 -49.63 -20.38 66.27
N ARG A 76 -48.72 -21.34 66.04
CA ARG A 76 -48.80 -22.68 66.62
C ARG A 76 -48.76 -22.65 68.15
N GLN A 77 -47.87 -21.85 68.73
CA GLN A 77 -47.76 -21.68 70.18
C GLN A 77 -49.03 -21.05 70.78
N ALA A 78 -49.58 -20.01 70.13
CA ALA A 78 -50.80 -19.34 70.57
C ALA A 78 -52.00 -20.30 70.60
N VAL A 79 -52.16 -21.13 69.56
CA VAL A 79 -53.20 -22.18 69.52
C VAL A 79 -52.99 -23.21 70.65
N ALA A 80 -51.75 -23.63 70.91
CA ALA A 80 -51.45 -24.60 71.97
C ALA A 80 -51.84 -24.11 73.37
N VAL A 81 -51.83 -22.79 73.61
CA VAL A 81 -52.25 -22.18 74.88
C VAL A 81 -53.68 -21.62 74.85
N GLY A 82 -54.47 -21.94 73.80
CA GLY A 82 -55.87 -21.54 73.66
C GLY A 82 -56.11 -20.06 73.39
N ARG A 83 -55.11 -19.34 72.88
CA ARG A 83 -55.21 -17.92 72.50
C ARG A 83 -55.42 -17.76 71.00
N ASP A 84 -56.63 -18.03 70.56
CA ASP A 84 -57.02 -17.99 69.15
C ASP A 84 -56.96 -16.58 68.54
N ASP A 85 -57.13 -15.54 69.36
CA ASP A 85 -56.97 -14.13 68.98
C ASP A 85 -55.54 -13.82 68.53
N LEU A 86 -54.54 -14.24 69.32
CA LEU A 86 -53.12 -14.09 68.99
C LEU A 86 -52.73 -14.95 67.79
N ALA A 87 -53.26 -16.16 67.70
CA ALA A 87 -53.02 -17.05 66.56
C ALA A 87 -53.52 -16.42 65.25
N ARG A 88 -54.74 -15.87 65.26
CA ARG A 88 -55.32 -15.20 64.09
C ARG A 88 -54.50 -13.97 63.70
N ALA A 89 -54.10 -13.13 64.64
CA ALA A 89 -53.25 -11.96 64.36
C ALA A 89 -51.89 -12.34 63.74
N ALA A 90 -51.24 -13.41 64.25
CA ALA A 90 -49.98 -13.91 63.69
C ALA A 90 -50.16 -14.44 62.25
N LEU A 91 -51.26 -15.17 62.00
CA LEU A 91 -51.59 -15.69 60.66
C LEU A 91 -51.92 -14.58 59.67
N GLU A 92 -52.66 -13.55 60.08
CA GLU A 92 -52.95 -12.37 59.24
C GLU A 92 -51.66 -11.67 58.82
N ARG A 93 -50.74 -11.43 59.77
CA ARG A 93 -49.44 -10.83 59.45
C ARG A 93 -48.59 -11.74 58.56
N ARG A 94 -48.66 -13.06 58.75
CA ARG A 94 -47.99 -14.04 57.89
C ARG A 94 -48.51 -13.94 56.45
N ALA A 95 -49.83 -13.85 56.28
CA ALA A 95 -50.45 -13.72 54.96
C ALA A 95 -49.98 -12.44 54.23
N MET A 96 -49.86 -11.32 54.93
CA MET A 96 -49.31 -10.08 54.35
C MET A 96 -47.87 -10.25 53.87
N ILE A 97 -47.01 -10.91 54.65
CA ILE A 97 -45.61 -11.17 54.24
C ILE A 97 -45.53 -12.19 53.09
N GLN A 98 -46.42 -13.19 53.07
CA GLN A 98 -46.51 -14.13 51.96
C GLN A 98 -46.87 -13.44 50.64
N GLN A 99 -47.74 -12.43 50.67
CA GLN A 99 -48.03 -11.61 49.49
C GLN A 99 -46.78 -10.85 49.03
N GLN A 100 -46.03 -10.24 49.95
CA GLN A 100 -44.78 -9.55 49.61
C GLN A 100 -43.73 -10.50 49.02
N LEU A 101 -43.65 -11.74 49.51
CA LEU A 101 -42.77 -12.76 48.95
C LEU A 101 -43.15 -13.11 47.50
N ALA A 102 -44.44 -13.26 47.21
CA ALA A 102 -44.92 -13.52 45.85
C ALA A 102 -44.58 -12.36 44.89
N ASP A 103 -44.71 -11.12 45.35
CA ASP A 103 -44.34 -9.94 44.55
C ASP A 103 -42.82 -9.91 44.27
N LEU A 104 -42.00 -10.29 45.25
CA LEU A 104 -40.55 -10.42 45.08
C LEU A 104 -40.17 -11.60 44.18
N ASP A 105 -40.89 -12.73 44.23
CA ASP A 105 -40.70 -13.85 43.30
C ASP A 105 -40.89 -13.41 41.84
N GLN A 106 -41.94 -12.63 41.58
CA GLN A 106 -42.19 -12.08 40.25
C GLN A 106 -41.05 -11.14 39.80
N GLN A 107 -40.59 -10.25 40.68
CA GLN A 107 -39.47 -9.35 40.37
C GLN A 107 -38.16 -10.11 40.12
N ALA A 108 -37.89 -11.16 40.90
CA ALA A 108 -36.73 -12.03 40.69
C ALA A 108 -36.78 -12.70 39.31
N ALA A 109 -37.94 -13.24 38.92
CA ALA A 109 -38.12 -13.87 37.63
C ALA A 109 -37.93 -12.90 36.46
N GLN A 110 -38.34 -11.63 36.62
CA GLN A 110 -38.10 -10.59 35.62
C GLN A 110 -36.60 -10.28 35.48
N LEU A 111 -35.89 -10.11 36.60
CA LEU A 111 -34.44 -9.89 36.59
C LEU A 111 -33.67 -11.08 35.99
N ASP A 112 -34.13 -12.32 36.20
CA ASP A 112 -33.54 -13.51 35.58
C ASP A 112 -33.63 -13.48 34.06
N GLN A 113 -34.79 -13.08 33.53
CA GLN A 113 -34.97 -12.94 32.09
C GLN A 113 -34.12 -11.80 31.52
N GLU A 114 -33.99 -10.68 32.23
CA GLU A 114 -33.14 -9.55 31.83
C GLU A 114 -31.66 -9.94 31.84
N GLN A 115 -31.20 -10.63 32.89
CA GLN A 115 -29.83 -11.14 32.99
C GLN A 115 -29.51 -12.06 31.80
N ALA A 116 -30.37 -13.04 31.52
CA ALA A 116 -30.18 -13.98 30.42
C ALA A 116 -30.12 -13.26 29.04
N LYS A 117 -30.95 -12.23 28.84
CA LYS A 117 -30.91 -11.41 27.61
C LYS A 117 -29.59 -10.65 27.49
N LEU A 118 -29.09 -10.07 28.57
CA LEU A 118 -27.83 -9.34 28.59
C LEU A 118 -26.63 -10.28 28.35
N GLU A 119 -26.61 -11.46 28.96
CA GLU A 119 -25.56 -12.47 28.75
C GLU A 119 -25.53 -12.97 27.29
N GLN A 120 -26.70 -13.16 26.67
CA GLN A 120 -26.81 -13.49 25.25
C GLN A 120 -26.31 -12.33 24.37
N ALA A 121 -26.67 -11.09 24.71
CA ALA A 121 -26.21 -9.91 24.00
C ALA A 121 -24.68 -9.75 24.11
N GLU A 122 -24.11 -9.97 25.30
CA GLU A 122 -22.66 -9.98 25.54
C GLU A 122 -21.96 -11.00 24.64
N THR A 123 -22.46 -12.24 24.64
CA THR A 123 -21.88 -13.33 23.84
C THR A 123 -21.90 -13.00 22.35
N ARG A 124 -23.03 -12.48 21.85
CA ARG A 124 -23.17 -12.05 20.45
C ARG A 124 -22.23 -10.90 20.12
N LEU A 125 -22.12 -9.91 21.01
CA LEU A 125 -21.25 -8.75 20.81
C LEU A 125 -19.78 -9.18 20.78
N ARG A 126 -19.35 -10.07 21.68
CA ARG A 126 -18.00 -10.64 21.71
C ARG A 126 -17.66 -11.34 20.38
N MET A 127 -18.56 -12.18 19.86
CA MET A 127 -18.34 -12.85 18.58
C MET A 127 -18.22 -11.85 17.41
N LYS A 128 -19.07 -10.82 17.40
CA LYS A 128 -18.99 -9.75 16.39
C LYS A 128 -17.67 -8.99 16.47
N ILE A 129 -17.21 -8.66 17.67
CA ILE A 129 -15.93 -7.96 17.90
C ILE A 129 -14.75 -8.78 17.38
N GLU A 130 -14.70 -10.09 17.65
CA GLU A 130 -13.64 -10.96 17.13
C GLU A 130 -13.66 -11.04 15.59
N SER A 131 -14.85 -11.14 15.01
CA SER A 131 -15.00 -11.12 13.55
C SER A 131 -14.57 -9.77 12.94
N PHE A 132 -14.87 -8.67 13.64
CA PHE A 132 -14.49 -7.32 13.23
C PHE A 132 -12.98 -7.13 13.33
N ARG A 133 -12.35 -7.61 14.41
CA ARG A 133 -10.88 -7.60 14.58
C ARG A 133 -10.18 -8.27 13.41
N THR A 134 -10.64 -9.46 13.02
CA THR A 134 -10.06 -10.20 11.90
C THR A 134 -10.24 -9.44 10.57
N ARG A 135 -11.45 -8.96 10.29
CA ARG A 135 -11.74 -8.17 9.08
C ARG A 135 -10.95 -6.89 9.03
N LYS A 136 -10.79 -6.21 10.17
CA LYS A 136 -9.97 -5.01 10.29
C LYS A 136 -8.55 -5.29 9.80
N GLU A 137 -7.87 -6.30 10.35
CA GLU A 137 -6.48 -6.61 9.94
C GLU A 137 -6.36 -6.93 8.45
N VAL A 138 -7.32 -7.67 7.89
CA VAL A 138 -7.37 -7.96 6.44
C VAL A 138 -7.50 -6.68 5.62
N VAL A 139 -8.42 -5.78 6.00
CA VAL A 139 -8.63 -4.50 5.29
C VAL A 139 -7.40 -3.59 5.43
N LYS A 140 -6.77 -3.53 6.62
CA LYS A 140 -5.53 -2.78 6.83
C LYS A 140 -4.42 -3.29 5.91
N ALA A 141 -4.25 -4.60 5.81
CA ALA A 141 -3.25 -5.22 4.94
C ALA A 141 -3.53 -4.95 3.45
N GLN A 142 -4.79 -5.10 3.00
CA GLN A 142 -5.20 -4.79 1.62
C GLN A 142 -4.97 -3.33 1.27
N TYR A 143 -5.29 -2.41 2.19
CA TYR A 143 -5.05 -0.99 2.01
C TYR A 143 -3.55 -0.68 1.87
N SER A 144 -2.70 -1.24 2.75
CA SER A 144 -1.25 -1.06 2.64
C SER A 144 -0.66 -1.66 1.36
N ALA A 145 -1.18 -2.78 0.88
CA ALA A 145 -0.78 -3.35 -0.40
C ALA A 145 -1.18 -2.47 -1.59
N ALA A 146 -2.42 -1.96 -1.59
CA ALA A 146 -2.90 -1.04 -2.62
C ALA A 146 -2.11 0.29 -2.61
N GLU A 147 -1.82 0.84 -1.42
CA GLU A 147 -0.98 2.02 -1.25
C GLU A 147 0.43 1.80 -1.84
N ALA A 148 1.05 0.64 -1.59
CA ALA A 148 2.33 0.28 -2.17
C ALA A 148 2.28 0.15 -3.69
N GLN A 149 1.21 -0.44 -4.25
CA GLN A 149 1.03 -0.56 -5.71
C GLN A 149 0.90 0.81 -6.38
N VAL A 150 0.16 1.75 -5.79
CA VAL A 150 0.05 3.12 -6.29
C VAL A 150 1.41 3.80 -6.28
N ARG A 151 2.16 3.73 -5.17
CA ARG A 151 3.50 4.33 -5.08
C ARG A 151 4.49 3.76 -6.10
N ILE A 152 4.45 2.44 -6.35
CA ILE A 152 5.27 1.80 -7.38
C ILE A 152 4.85 2.29 -8.78
N GLY A 153 3.55 2.35 -9.06
CA GLY A 153 3.03 2.85 -10.32
C GLY A 153 3.49 4.28 -10.59
N GLU A 154 3.35 5.17 -9.61
CA GLU A 154 3.80 6.57 -9.69
C GLU A 154 5.31 6.69 -9.90
N ALA A 155 6.12 5.87 -9.20
CA ALA A 155 7.57 5.84 -9.36
C ALA A 155 7.98 5.35 -10.77
N VAL A 156 7.31 4.34 -11.31
CA VAL A 156 7.59 3.82 -12.65
C VAL A 156 7.15 4.80 -13.73
N THR A 157 6.01 5.48 -13.57
CA THR A 157 5.58 6.52 -14.53
C THR A 157 6.50 7.74 -14.48
N GLY A 158 6.91 8.17 -13.28
CA GLY A 158 7.88 9.26 -13.14
C GLY A 158 9.25 8.93 -13.73
N LEU A 159 9.72 7.69 -13.55
CA LEU A 159 10.95 7.21 -14.19
C LEU A 159 10.79 7.08 -15.71
N SER A 160 9.59 6.73 -16.21
CA SER A 160 9.32 6.61 -17.64
C SER A 160 9.34 7.98 -18.34
N GLU A 161 8.84 9.04 -17.69
CA GLU A 161 8.98 10.42 -18.19
C GLU A 161 10.46 10.82 -18.27
N GLU A 162 11.22 10.56 -17.20
CA GLU A 162 12.66 10.88 -17.16
C GLU A 162 13.47 10.11 -18.21
N LEU A 163 13.17 8.82 -18.41
CA LEU A 163 13.81 7.98 -19.43
C LEU A 163 13.42 8.38 -20.86
N ALA A 164 12.16 8.80 -21.08
CA ALA A 164 11.73 9.33 -22.37
C ALA A 164 12.48 10.62 -22.73
N ASP A 165 12.67 11.52 -21.76
CA ASP A 165 13.44 12.75 -21.94
C ASP A 165 14.92 12.47 -22.25
N VAL A 166 15.52 11.47 -21.61
CA VAL A 166 16.90 11.04 -21.88
C VAL A 166 17.02 10.41 -23.28
N GLY A 167 16.05 9.59 -23.71
CA GLY A 167 16.01 9.03 -25.07
C GLY A 167 16.01 10.12 -26.14
N LEU A 168 15.14 11.12 -25.99
CA LEU A 168 15.08 12.27 -26.90
C LEU A 168 16.37 13.12 -26.89
N ALA A 169 17.13 13.13 -25.79
CA ALA A 169 18.42 13.79 -25.73
C ALA A 169 19.53 12.97 -26.43
N LEU A 170 19.49 11.63 -26.32
CA LEU A 170 20.42 10.73 -27.00
C LEU A 170 20.22 10.74 -28.52
N ASP A 171 18.98 10.70 -29.01
CA ASP A 171 18.68 10.76 -30.44
C ASP A 171 19.21 12.07 -31.07
N ARG A 172 19.01 13.21 -30.38
CA ARG A 172 19.57 14.50 -30.81
C ARG A 172 21.10 14.52 -30.81
N ALA A 173 21.74 13.85 -29.84
CA ALA A 173 23.19 13.75 -29.79
C ALA A 173 23.75 12.88 -30.92
N GLN A 174 23.06 11.80 -31.28
CA GLN A 174 23.40 10.95 -32.42
C GLN A 174 23.25 11.72 -33.74
N GLU A 175 22.10 12.37 -33.96
CA GLU A 175 21.87 13.14 -35.19
C GLU A 175 22.92 14.24 -35.39
N LYS A 176 23.29 14.95 -34.31
CA LYS A 176 24.37 15.95 -34.37
C LYS A 176 25.73 15.34 -34.67
N THR A 177 25.99 14.13 -34.17
CA THR A 177 27.24 13.41 -34.43
C THR A 177 27.31 12.96 -35.88
N GLU A 178 26.22 12.43 -36.42
CA GLU A 178 26.12 12.07 -37.84
C GLU A 178 26.26 13.29 -38.75
N GLN A 179 25.65 14.42 -38.41
CA GLN A 179 25.85 15.68 -39.14
C GLN A 179 27.30 16.16 -39.10
N LEU A 180 27.96 16.05 -37.95
CA LEU A 180 29.38 16.39 -37.81
C LEU A 180 30.27 15.45 -38.63
N GLN A 181 29.97 14.15 -38.65
CA GLN A 181 30.67 13.16 -39.45
C GLN A 181 30.46 13.37 -40.96
N ALA A 182 29.23 13.65 -41.39
CA ALA A 182 28.92 13.98 -42.78
C ALA A 182 29.63 15.27 -43.22
N ARG A 183 29.69 16.27 -42.33
CA ARG A 183 30.44 17.50 -42.58
C ARG A 183 31.95 17.27 -42.63
N ALA A 184 32.49 16.42 -41.76
CA ALA A 184 33.90 16.04 -41.81
C ALA A 184 34.23 15.32 -43.12
N GLY A 185 33.41 14.34 -43.53
CA GLY A 185 33.56 13.65 -44.81
C GLY A 185 33.45 14.60 -46.03
N ALA A 186 32.53 15.56 -46.00
CA ALA A 186 32.45 16.59 -47.03
C ALA A 186 33.68 17.52 -47.06
N ILE A 187 34.27 17.83 -45.90
CA ILE A 187 35.52 18.60 -45.82
C ILE A 187 36.68 17.77 -46.41
N ASP A 188 36.77 16.48 -46.08
CA ASP A 188 37.78 15.57 -46.62
C ASP A 188 37.67 15.45 -48.16
N GLU A 189 36.44 15.38 -48.70
CA GLU A 189 36.19 15.40 -50.15
C GLU A 189 36.56 16.75 -50.80
N LEU A 190 36.31 17.88 -50.13
CA LEU A 190 36.69 19.21 -50.61
C LEU A 190 38.21 19.41 -50.61
N ILE A 191 38.94 18.84 -49.63
CA ILE A 191 40.40 18.80 -49.61
C ILE A 191 40.92 17.90 -50.74
N ALA A 192 40.34 16.70 -50.92
CA ALA A 192 40.76 15.76 -51.97
C ALA A 192 40.50 16.29 -53.40
N SER A 193 39.42 17.04 -53.60
CA SER A 193 39.08 17.69 -54.88
C SER A 193 39.85 18.99 -55.14
N GLY A 194 40.63 19.47 -54.16
CA GLY A 194 41.46 20.68 -54.28
C GLY A 194 40.68 22.00 -54.18
N ALA A 195 39.40 21.96 -53.78
CA ALA A 195 38.57 23.15 -53.60
C ALA A 195 38.79 23.85 -52.25
N LEU A 196 39.36 23.13 -51.26
CA LEU A 196 39.78 23.67 -49.97
C LEU A 196 41.32 23.61 -49.86
N GLU A 197 41.96 24.74 -49.59
CA GLU A 197 43.39 24.79 -49.25
C GLU A 197 43.61 24.37 -47.80
N ASP A 198 44.43 23.33 -47.59
CA ASP A 198 44.78 22.82 -46.27
C ASP A 198 45.75 23.78 -45.56
N PHE A 199 45.19 24.66 -44.73
CA PHE A 199 45.96 25.61 -43.91
C PHE A 199 46.81 24.92 -42.82
N THR A 200 46.60 23.65 -42.49
CA THR A 200 47.45 22.91 -41.53
C THR A 200 48.76 22.42 -42.15
N THR A 201 48.86 22.44 -43.48
CA THR A 201 50.10 22.25 -44.26
C THR A 201 50.77 23.57 -44.66
N SER A 202 50.68 24.59 -43.80
CA SER A 202 51.46 25.85 -43.92
C SER A 202 52.97 25.59 -43.72
N GLY A 203 53.59 24.89 -44.66
CA GLY A 203 55.02 24.56 -44.60
C GLY A 203 55.55 23.55 -45.63
N ARG A 204 54.76 23.05 -46.59
CA ARG A 204 55.31 22.29 -47.74
C ARG A 204 54.97 23.00 -49.04
N ASP A 205 55.99 23.65 -49.60
CA ASP A 205 55.93 24.48 -50.79
C ASP A 205 55.51 23.68 -52.03
N ALA A 206 54.97 24.37 -53.03
CA ALA A 206 54.66 23.81 -54.36
C ALA A 206 55.89 23.11 -55.01
N ILE A 207 57.10 23.50 -54.59
CA ILE A 207 58.39 22.94 -55.02
C ILE A 207 58.57 21.48 -54.55
N ASP A 208 58.10 21.11 -53.35
CA ASP A 208 58.24 19.74 -52.84
C ASP A 208 57.37 18.75 -53.59
N ARG A 209 56.20 19.19 -54.08
CA ARG A 209 55.32 18.39 -54.95
C ARG A 209 55.95 18.18 -56.34
N GLU A 210 56.61 19.20 -56.88
CA GLU A 210 57.31 19.11 -58.16
C GLU A 210 58.56 18.20 -58.06
N LEU A 211 59.32 18.29 -56.96
CA LEU A 211 60.46 17.41 -56.67
C LEU A 211 60.04 15.94 -56.45
N ALA A 212 58.91 15.70 -55.77
CA ALA A 212 58.35 14.35 -55.61
C ALA A 212 57.90 13.75 -56.96
N GLN A 213 57.33 14.56 -57.85
CA GLN A 213 56.96 14.09 -59.21
C GLN A 213 58.18 13.84 -60.10
N ILE A 214 59.25 14.64 -59.97
CA ILE A 214 60.51 14.42 -60.69
C ILE A 214 61.22 13.16 -60.20
N THR A 215 61.31 12.95 -58.88
CA THR A 215 61.92 11.73 -58.31
C THR A 215 61.14 10.46 -58.65
N VAL A 216 59.81 10.53 -58.68
CA VAL A 216 58.98 9.40 -59.15
C VAL A 216 59.16 9.16 -60.65
N ARG A 217 59.25 10.21 -61.48
CA ARG A 217 59.55 10.07 -62.91
C ARG A 217 60.94 9.49 -63.16
N GLU A 218 61.97 9.97 -62.47
CA GLU A 218 63.33 9.42 -62.57
C GLU A 218 63.39 7.96 -62.10
N SER A 219 62.68 7.61 -61.02
CA SER A 219 62.55 6.22 -60.56
C SER A 219 61.89 5.32 -61.61
N VAL A 220 60.81 5.78 -62.22
CA VAL A 220 60.07 5.03 -63.25
C VAL A 220 60.88 4.93 -64.54
N ASP A 221 61.59 5.98 -64.95
CA ASP A 221 62.45 5.96 -66.13
C ASP A 221 63.68 5.08 -65.91
N ALA A 222 64.24 5.04 -64.70
CA ALA A 222 65.31 4.12 -64.32
C ALA A 222 64.85 2.66 -64.34
N GLU A 223 63.66 2.35 -63.80
CA GLU A 223 63.05 1.01 -63.90
C GLU A 223 62.73 0.63 -65.35
N LEU A 224 62.22 1.56 -66.16
CA LEU A 224 61.91 1.34 -67.58
C LEU A 224 63.19 1.14 -68.42
N ALA A 225 64.27 1.83 -68.10
CA ALA A 225 65.58 1.65 -68.73
C ALA A 225 66.19 0.29 -68.36
N ALA A 226 66.06 -0.15 -67.11
CA ALA A 226 66.43 -1.49 -66.67
C ALA A 226 65.62 -2.56 -67.43
N LEU A 227 64.30 -2.37 -67.56
CA LEU A 227 63.42 -3.28 -68.30
C LEU A 227 63.77 -3.34 -69.80
N LYS A 228 64.12 -2.19 -70.41
CA LYS A 228 64.55 -2.12 -71.81
C LYS A 228 65.92 -2.76 -72.04
N ALA A 229 66.82 -2.71 -71.06
CA ALA A 229 68.11 -3.40 -71.12
C ALA A 229 67.93 -4.92 -71.00
N GLU A 230 67.00 -5.40 -70.18
CA GLU A 230 66.61 -6.83 -70.13
C GLU A 230 65.94 -7.31 -71.42
N LEU A 231 65.11 -6.48 -72.05
CA LEU A 231 64.36 -6.82 -73.27
C LEU A 231 65.13 -6.56 -74.57
N GLY A 232 66.32 -5.94 -74.49
CA GLY A 232 67.10 -5.43 -75.62
C GLY A 232 68.31 -6.28 -76.06
N ALA A 233 68.44 -7.52 -75.58
CA ALA A 233 69.45 -8.47 -76.05
C ALA A 233 68.81 -9.53 -76.97
N PRO A 234 68.91 -9.41 -78.31
CA PRO A 234 68.48 -10.44 -79.24
C PRO A 234 69.59 -11.47 -79.46
N GLU A 235 69.50 -12.64 -78.84
CA GLU A 235 70.15 -13.84 -79.38
C GLU A 235 69.31 -14.43 -80.52
N GLN A 236 70.00 -14.66 -81.63
CA GLN A 236 69.48 -14.98 -82.95
C GLN A 236 68.84 -16.39 -83.03
N PRO A 237 67.98 -16.61 -84.04
CA PRO A 237 67.11 -17.78 -84.14
C PRO A 237 67.88 -19.03 -84.59
N LYS A 238 67.64 -20.17 -83.92
CA LYS A 238 67.98 -21.50 -84.44
C LYS A 238 66.78 -22.11 -85.14
N THR A 239 66.80 -22.04 -86.47
CA THR A 239 66.10 -22.97 -87.35
C THR A 239 66.77 -24.35 -87.25
N LEU A 240 66.03 -25.35 -86.74
CA LEU A 240 66.18 -26.78 -87.07
C LEU A 240 65.86 -26.99 -88.58
N PRO A 241 66.26 -28.08 -89.28
CA PRO A 241 66.07 -29.47 -88.82
C PRO A 241 67.04 -30.53 -89.39
N GLU A 242 66.70 -31.80 -89.10
CA GLU A 242 67.16 -33.05 -89.74
C GLU A 242 68.60 -33.50 -89.40
N GLY A 243 68.88 -34.76 -89.07
CA GLY A 243 68.07 -35.97 -89.05
C GLY A 243 69.01 -37.18 -89.01
N GLY A 244 68.58 -38.26 -88.35
CA GLY A 244 69.16 -39.60 -88.48
C GLY A 244 70.52 -39.82 -87.81
N GLN A 245 70.89 -41.01 -87.36
CA GLN A 245 70.34 -42.35 -87.52
C GLN A 245 70.80 -43.17 -86.29
N GLN A 246 69.94 -44.13 -85.90
CA GLN A 246 70.27 -45.45 -85.36
C GLN A 246 71.27 -45.58 -84.20
#